data_AF-A0A6J4J5D1-F1
#
_entry.id   AF-A0A6J4J5D1-F1
#
_cell.length_a   1.000
_cell.length_b   1.000
_cell.length_c   1.000
_cell.angle_alpha   90.00
_cell.angle_beta   90.00
_cell.angle_gamma   90.00
#
_symmetry.space_group_name_H-M   'P 1'
#
loop_
_entity.id
_entity.type
_entity.pdbx_description
1 polymer ?
#
loop_
_entity_poly.entity_id
_entity_poly.type
_entity_poly.pdbx_seq_one_letter_code
_entity_poly.pdbx_strand_id
1 'polypeptide(L)'
;MTLGFLGSFGHCVGMCGPITVAFSLSGQQETTRLWRQLSFHILLNGGRVVSYALVGAGIGALGSVLLAGGQLAGIGSGLRQVMTILTGLMLIWFGVVQIKPDFLPRLPIFHPLIQGSLHQRLSAAMTKLSLQTQWWTPFLLGSVWGLIPCGFLYAAQIKAAQTGNLWMGAATMLAFGLGTMPMMLGVGVSASRLSADKRSQLFRLGGWVTLTIGILTLLRTDAMVDYTGHGALILLMLALIARPISGLWATLLRYRRALGVGAFVLSMAHTAHMLDHTLQWNLDAFSFMLAQHQLGIGLGALALVLMMPAAFTSFDRLQKALGKRWRLIHLLSIPALVLATLHTILIGSHYLGELHLHWENQARSAIAGMIMILVLLMRSRFVWSVLSLKKFYVAPNSK
;
A
#
# COMPACT_ATOMS: atom_id res chain seq x y z
N MET A 1 1.44 -4.76 -15.64
CA MET A 1 1.37 -5.94 -14.75
C MET A 1 1.97 -5.65 -13.37
N THR A 2 3.23 -5.20 -13.26
CA THR A 2 3.90 -4.90 -11.97
C THR A 2 3.12 -3.92 -11.09
N LEU A 3 2.62 -2.82 -11.66
CA LEU A 3 1.78 -1.84 -10.96
C LEU A 3 0.47 -2.44 -10.44
N GLY A 4 -0.09 -3.43 -11.16
CA GLY A 4 -1.28 -4.18 -10.73
C GLY A 4 -0.99 -5.22 -9.65
N PHE A 5 0.20 -5.84 -9.64
CA PHE A 5 0.57 -6.84 -8.64
C PHE A 5 1.01 -6.18 -7.31
N LEU A 6 1.99 -5.26 -7.39
CA LEU A 6 2.59 -4.61 -6.22
C LEU A 6 1.69 -3.50 -5.66
N GLY A 7 1.06 -2.70 -6.53
CA GLY A 7 0.18 -1.60 -6.12
C GLY A 7 -1.12 -2.07 -5.47
N SER A 8 -1.66 -3.22 -5.91
CA SER A 8 -2.90 -3.76 -5.35
C SER A 8 -2.75 -4.47 -4.00
N PHE A 9 -1.55 -4.84 -3.56
CA PHE A 9 -1.41 -5.68 -2.36
C PHE A 9 -2.01 -5.03 -1.10
N GLY A 10 -1.66 -3.78 -0.80
CA GLY A 10 -2.14 -3.11 0.41
C GLY A 10 -3.58 -2.61 0.30
N HIS A 11 -3.89 -1.92 -0.80
CA HIS A 11 -5.17 -1.26 -1.00
C HIS A 11 -6.29 -2.25 -1.32
N CYS A 12 -6.02 -3.26 -2.17
CA CYS A 12 -7.06 -4.22 -2.51
C CYS A 12 -7.31 -5.19 -1.33
N VAL A 13 -6.33 -5.51 -0.48
CA VAL A 13 -6.62 -6.24 0.78
C VAL A 13 -7.56 -5.43 1.68
N GLY A 14 -7.35 -4.12 1.81
CA GLY A 14 -8.17 -3.25 2.66
C GLY A 14 -9.56 -2.98 2.08
N MET A 15 -9.64 -2.41 0.88
CA MET A 15 -10.90 -1.95 0.29
C MET A 15 -11.65 -3.06 -0.45
N CYS A 16 -10.92 -3.90 -1.19
CA CYS A 16 -11.51 -4.93 -2.04
C CYS A 16 -11.77 -6.24 -1.29
N GLY A 17 -10.98 -6.54 -0.26
CA GLY A 17 -11.11 -7.74 0.58
C GLY A 17 -12.46 -7.89 1.28
N PRO A 18 -12.98 -6.88 2.00
CA PRO A 18 -14.28 -6.96 2.66
C PRO A 18 -15.43 -7.26 1.70
N ILE A 19 -15.43 -6.63 0.52
CA ILE A 19 -16.47 -6.77 -0.52
C ILE A 19 -16.46 -8.18 -1.11
N THR A 20 -15.28 -8.66 -1.52
CA THR A 20 -15.14 -10.02 -2.09
C THR A 20 -15.57 -11.10 -1.10
N VAL A 21 -15.28 -10.94 0.19
CA VAL A 21 -15.67 -11.92 1.21
C VAL A 21 -17.14 -11.76 1.65
N ALA A 22 -17.69 -10.54 1.63
CA ALA A 22 -19.13 -10.33 1.88
C ALA A 22 -19.98 -11.06 0.83
N PHE A 23 -19.63 -10.93 -0.45
CA PHE A 23 -20.32 -11.66 -1.52
C PHE A 23 -20.09 -13.17 -1.48
N SER A 24 -18.90 -13.62 -1.06
CA SER A 24 -18.63 -15.04 -0.87
C SER A 24 -19.42 -15.67 0.30
N LEU A 25 -19.81 -14.88 1.30
CA LEU A 25 -20.55 -15.37 2.48
C LEU A 25 -22.07 -15.28 2.32
N SER A 26 -22.59 -14.29 1.59
CA SER A 26 -24.03 -14.23 1.26
C SER A 26 -24.49 -15.39 0.37
N GLY A 27 -23.57 -16.11 -0.29
CA GLY A 27 -23.85 -17.32 -1.05
C GLY A 27 -23.92 -18.61 -0.21
N GLN A 28 -24.08 -18.52 1.11
CA GLN A 28 -24.13 -19.68 2.01
C GLN A 28 -25.35 -20.58 1.71
N GLN A 29 -25.09 -21.69 1.04
CA GLN A 29 -25.64 -22.96 1.48
C GLN A 29 -24.48 -23.94 1.70
N GLU A 30 -24.59 -24.64 2.83
CA GLU A 30 -23.58 -25.47 3.47
C GLU A 30 -22.86 -26.43 2.51
N THR A 31 -21.59 -26.72 2.82
CA THR A 31 -20.75 -27.85 2.31
C THR A 31 -19.92 -27.72 1.02
N THR A 32 -19.71 -26.54 0.41
CA THR A 32 -19.18 -26.53 -0.97
C THR A 32 -17.64 -26.47 -1.15
N ARG A 33 -17.13 -27.49 -1.85
CA ARG A 33 -15.79 -27.67 -2.46
C ARG A 33 -15.04 -26.37 -2.76
N LEU A 34 -13.72 -26.37 -2.48
CA LEU A 34 -12.74 -25.34 -2.88
C LEU A 34 -12.94 -24.83 -4.32
N TRP A 35 -13.33 -25.73 -5.22
CA TRP A 35 -13.67 -25.46 -6.61
C TRP A 35 -14.78 -24.43 -6.81
N ARG A 36 -15.87 -24.47 -6.03
CA ARG A 36 -16.99 -23.53 -6.18
C ARG A 36 -16.63 -22.12 -5.71
N GLN A 37 -15.79 -22.01 -4.67
CA GLN A 37 -15.22 -20.74 -4.22
C GLN A 37 -14.22 -20.15 -5.22
N LEU A 38 -13.34 -20.99 -5.78
CA LEU A 38 -12.41 -20.59 -6.84
C LEU A 38 -13.17 -20.09 -8.07
N SER A 39 -14.18 -20.84 -8.54
CA SER A 39 -15.00 -20.42 -9.68
C SER A 39 -15.68 -19.08 -9.43
N PHE A 40 -16.26 -18.86 -8.24
CA PHE A 40 -16.87 -17.58 -7.88
C PHE A 40 -15.89 -16.41 -7.99
N HIS A 41 -14.69 -16.54 -7.41
CA HIS A 41 -13.70 -15.48 -7.46
C HIS A 41 -13.08 -15.29 -8.85
N ILE A 42 -12.96 -16.34 -9.65
CA ILE A 42 -12.51 -16.25 -11.04
C ILE A 42 -13.53 -15.50 -11.89
N LEU A 43 -14.81 -15.84 -11.79
CA LEU A 43 -15.90 -15.14 -12.48
C LEU A 43 -15.97 -13.66 -12.06
N LEU A 44 -15.86 -13.38 -10.76
CA LEU A 44 -15.85 -12.02 -10.21
C LEU A 44 -14.67 -11.19 -10.76
N ASN A 45 -13.45 -11.72 -10.74
CA ASN A 45 -12.31 -11.00 -11.29
C ASN A 45 -12.35 -10.94 -12.82
N GLY A 46 -12.93 -11.93 -13.49
CA GLY A 46 -13.19 -11.91 -14.93
C GLY A 46 -14.03 -10.70 -15.34
N GLY A 47 -15.13 -10.44 -14.63
CA GLY A 47 -15.96 -9.25 -14.86
C GLY A 47 -15.19 -7.94 -14.70
N ARG A 48 -14.34 -7.83 -13.66
CA ARG A 48 -13.50 -6.64 -13.46
C ARG A 48 -12.50 -6.42 -14.58
N VAL A 49 -11.81 -7.48 -15.02
CA VAL A 49 -10.79 -7.40 -16.08
C VAL A 49 -11.44 -6.94 -17.39
N VAL A 50 -12.63 -7.46 -17.69
CA VAL A 50 -13.42 -7.02 -18.85
C VAL A 50 -13.81 -5.54 -18.72
N SER A 51 -14.34 -5.11 -17.58
CA SER A 51 -14.64 -3.69 -17.35
C SER A 51 -13.40 -2.79 -17.47
N TYR A 52 -12.25 -3.21 -16.94
CA TYR A 52 -11.00 -2.46 -17.08
C TYR A 52 -10.56 -2.36 -18.54
N ALA A 53 -10.62 -3.44 -19.31
CA ALA A 53 -10.29 -3.44 -20.72
C ALA A 53 -11.22 -2.53 -21.53
N LEU A 54 -12.53 -2.55 -21.27
CA LEU A 54 -13.51 -1.68 -21.94
C LEU A 54 -13.28 -0.20 -21.62
N VAL A 55 -13.05 0.13 -20.34
CA VAL A 55 -12.72 1.50 -19.93
C VAL A 55 -11.38 1.93 -20.52
N GLY A 56 -10.39 1.04 -20.58
CA GLY A 56 -9.10 1.29 -21.22
C GLY A 56 -9.20 1.53 -22.71
N ALA A 57 -10.06 0.80 -23.41
CA ALA A 57 -10.34 1.00 -24.82
C ALA A 57 -10.93 2.40 -25.06
N GLY A 58 -11.93 2.78 -24.27
CA GLY A 58 -12.58 4.09 -24.36
C GLY A 58 -11.61 5.24 -24.06
N ILE A 59 -10.86 5.15 -22.96
CA ILE A 59 -9.92 6.20 -22.56
C ILE A 59 -8.71 6.26 -23.51
N GLY A 60 -8.23 5.13 -24.01
CA GLY A 60 -7.17 5.07 -25.03
C GLY A 60 -7.60 5.68 -26.37
N ALA A 61 -8.84 5.44 -26.77
CA ALA A 61 -9.43 6.08 -27.95
C ALA A 61 -9.63 7.59 -27.76
N LEU A 62 -10.12 8.03 -26.60
CA LEU A 62 -10.19 9.46 -26.29
C LEU A 62 -8.79 10.10 -26.26
N GLY A 63 -7.80 9.38 -25.74
CA GLY A 63 -6.40 9.80 -25.73
C GLY A 63 -5.84 10.10 -27.12
N SER A 64 -6.29 9.38 -28.17
CA SER A 64 -5.85 9.63 -29.55
C SER A 64 -6.25 11.02 -30.04
N VAL A 65 -7.47 11.46 -29.68
CA VAL A 65 -8.01 12.78 -30.02
C VAL A 65 -7.29 13.89 -29.25
N LEU A 66 -7.03 13.67 -27.96
CA LEU A 66 -6.29 14.65 -27.14
C LEU A 66 -4.82 14.78 -27.55
N LEU A 67 -4.17 13.71 -28.03
CA LEU A 67 -2.80 13.73 -28.53
C LEU A 67 -2.73 14.43 -29.88
N ALA A 68 -3.69 14.17 -30.78
CA ALA A 68 -3.80 14.85 -32.07
C ALA A 68 -4.08 16.35 -31.92
N GLY A 69 -4.79 16.76 -30.86
CA GLY A 69 -5.07 18.18 -30.57
C GLY A 69 -3.96 18.94 -29.84
N GLY A 70 -2.81 18.32 -29.53
CA GLY A 70 -1.68 18.97 -28.85
C GLY A 70 -1.91 19.38 -27.38
N GLN A 71 -3.11 19.15 -26.83
CA GLN A 71 -3.52 19.61 -25.50
C GLN A 71 -2.97 18.77 -24.34
N LEU A 72 -2.46 17.57 -24.60
CA LEU A 72 -1.94 16.68 -23.55
C LEU A 72 -0.59 17.10 -22.95
N ALA A 73 0.20 17.93 -23.67
CA ALA A 73 1.54 18.32 -23.22
C ALA A 73 1.55 19.27 -22.00
N GLY A 74 0.47 20.03 -21.76
CA GLY A 74 0.37 21.01 -20.66
C GLY A 74 -0.68 20.71 -19.58
N ILE A 75 -1.74 19.94 -19.89
CA ILE A 75 -2.83 19.61 -18.95
C ILE A 75 -2.41 18.51 -17.94
N GLY A 76 -1.32 17.79 -18.24
CA GLY A 76 -0.87 16.62 -17.49
C GLY A 76 -0.33 16.90 -16.08
N SER A 77 0.06 18.13 -15.72
CA SER A 77 0.54 18.44 -14.37
C SER A 77 -0.61 18.78 -13.42
N GLY A 78 -1.44 19.76 -13.77
CA GLY A 78 -2.55 20.23 -12.94
C GLY A 78 -3.67 19.20 -12.76
N LEU A 79 -4.14 18.56 -13.84
CA LEU A 79 -5.17 17.52 -13.75
C LEU A 79 -4.66 16.32 -12.94
N ARG A 80 -3.41 15.91 -13.16
CA ARG A 80 -2.80 14.79 -12.42
C ARG A 80 -2.61 15.13 -10.94
N GLN A 81 -2.28 16.38 -10.62
CA GLN A 81 -2.16 16.85 -9.24
C GLN A 81 -3.52 16.83 -8.54
N VAL A 82 -4.57 17.38 -9.16
CA VAL A 82 -5.95 17.33 -8.63
C VAL A 82 -6.41 15.89 -8.44
N MET A 83 -6.20 15.01 -9.43
CA MET A 83 -6.56 13.59 -9.33
C MET A 83 -5.77 12.86 -8.23
N THR A 84 -4.52 13.25 -8.00
CA THR A 84 -3.68 12.69 -6.93
C THR A 84 -4.15 13.15 -5.56
N ILE A 85 -4.48 14.43 -5.40
CA ILE A 85 -5.04 14.98 -4.15
C ILE A 85 -6.38 14.32 -3.84
N LEU A 86 -7.28 14.25 -4.83
CA LEU A 86 -8.57 13.59 -4.69
C LEU A 86 -8.41 12.11 -4.30
N THR A 87 -7.50 11.41 -4.97
CA THR A 87 -7.16 10.02 -4.65
C THR A 87 -6.62 9.86 -3.23
N GLY A 88 -5.64 10.67 -2.84
CA GLY A 88 -5.01 10.60 -1.52
C GLY A 88 -6.02 10.84 -0.40
N LEU A 89 -6.85 11.88 -0.53
CA LEU A 89 -7.93 12.17 0.41
C LEU A 89 -8.95 11.02 0.50
N MET A 90 -9.33 10.44 -0.64
CA MET A 90 -10.27 9.31 -0.67
C MET A 90 -9.68 8.06 -0.01
N LEU A 91 -8.40 7.76 -0.24
CA LEU A 91 -7.71 6.63 0.40
C LEU A 91 -7.56 6.84 1.92
N ILE A 92 -7.28 8.06 2.37
CA ILE A 92 -7.27 8.41 3.80
C ILE A 92 -8.66 8.18 4.39
N TRP A 93 -9.70 8.70 3.74
CA TRP A 93 -11.09 8.52 4.17
C TRP A 93 -11.45 7.02 4.33
N PHE A 94 -11.24 6.22 3.28
CA PHE A 94 -11.52 4.78 3.32
C PHE A 94 -10.67 4.03 4.35
N GLY A 95 -9.41 4.42 4.52
CA GLY A 95 -8.51 3.87 5.53
C GLY A 95 -9.01 4.12 6.95
N VAL A 96 -9.40 5.36 7.27
CA VAL A 96 -9.95 5.74 8.59
C VAL A 96 -11.24 4.97 8.89
N VAL A 97 -12.18 4.92 7.94
CA VAL A 97 -13.45 4.18 8.09
C VAL A 97 -13.21 2.69 8.36
N GLN A 98 -12.20 2.07 7.73
CA GLN A 98 -11.85 0.67 8.00
C GLN A 98 -11.19 0.43 9.37
N ILE A 99 -10.41 1.39 9.89
CA ILE A 99 -9.69 1.26 11.16
C ILE A 99 -10.64 1.43 12.35
N LYS A 100 -11.50 2.45 12.28
CA LYS A 100 -12.56 2.74 13.24
C LYS A 100 -13.81 3.25 12.49
N PRO A 101 -14.82 2.38 12.28
CA PRO A 101 -16.04 2.79 11.59
C PRO A 101 -16.82 3.89 12.34
N ASP A 102 -16.65 4.01 13.67
CA ASP A 102 -17.35 5.00 14.50
C ASP A 102 -16.61 6.36 14.61
N PHE A 103 -15.44 6.51 13.99
CA PHE A 103 -14.59 7.69 14.19
C PHE A 103 -14.99 8.90 13.33
N LEU A 104 -15.62 8.67 12.18
CA LEU A 104 -16.08 9.74 11.30
C LEU A 104 -17.58 9.96 11.50
N PRO A 105 -18.04 11.19 11.83
CA PRO A 105 -19.47 11.49 11.81
C PRO A 105 -19.96 11.20 10.39
N ARG A 106 -21.12 10.53 10.27
CA ARG A 106 -21.78 10.33 8.97
C ARG A 106 -22.03 11.71 8.37
N LEU A 107 -21.15 12.15 7.46
CA LEU A 107 -21.21 13.51 6.93
C LEU A 107 -22.56 13.71 6.23
N PRO A 108 -23.40 14.66 6.70
CA PRO A 108 -24.73 14.91 6.15
C PRO A 108 -24.71 15.45 4.71
N ILE A 109 -23.53 15.75 4.17
CA ILE A 109 -23.35 16.31 2.81
C ILE A 109 -23.65 15.27 1.73
N PHE A 110 -23.50 13.98 2.00
CA PHE A 110 -23.88 12.94 1.03
C PHE A 110 -25.37 12.59 1.09
N HIS A 111 -26.12 13.10 2.07
CA HIS A 111 -27.54 12.80 2.25
C HIS A 111 -28.41 13.18 1.02
N PRO A 112 -28.21 14.32 0.33
CA PRO A 112 -29.00 14.67 -0.85
C PRO A 112 -28.64 13.85 -2.11
N LEU A 113 -27.38 13.41 -2.24
CA LEU A 113 -26.90 12.60 -3.38
C LEU A 113 -27.19 11.09 -3.20
N ILE A 114 -27.21 10.61 -1.96
CA ILE A 114 -27.56 9.23 -1.58
C ILE A 114 -29.10 9.02 -1.58
N GLN A 115 -29.89 10.08 -1.43
CA GLN A 115 -31.36 10.03 -1.48
C GLN A 115 -31.95 10.17 -2.89
N GLY A 116 -31.13 10.32 -3.93
CA GLY A 116 -31.62 10.28 -5.30
C GLY A 116 -32.26 8.91 -5.61
N SER A 117 -33.39 8.91 -6.32
CA SER A 117 -34.09 7.70 -6.77
C SER A 117 -33.17 6.72 -7.52
N LEU A 118 -32.10 7.23 -8.15
CA LEU A 118 -31.06 6.45 -8.80
C LEU A 118 -30.25 5.60 -7.81
N HIS A 119 -29.81 6.16 -6.68
CA HIS A 119 -29.00 5.42 -5.69
C HIS A 119 -29.83 4.34 -5.00
N GLN A 120 -31.10 4.62 -4.68
CA GLN A 120 -32.01 3.62 -4.14
C GLN A 120 -32.32 2.52 -5.16
N ARG A 121 -32.49 2.85 -6.45
CA ARG A 121 -32.66 1.86 -7.52
C ARG A 121 -31.41 1.03 -7.76
N LEU A 122 -30.22 1.64 -7.74
CA LEU A 122 -28.95 0.93 -7.92
C LEU A 122 -28.65 0.02 -6.73
N SER A 123 -28.89 0.53 -5.51
CA SER A 123 -28.79 -0.22 -4.26
C SER A 123 -29.74 -1.41 -4.29
N ALA A 124 -31.04 -1.19 -4.53
CA ALA A 124 -32.03 -2.26 -4.62
C ALA A 124 -31.75 -3.27 -5.75
N ALA A 125 -31.24 -2.81 -6.89
CA ALA A 125 -30.81 -3.68 -7.98
C ALA A 125 -29.58 -4.51 -7.57
N MET A 126 -28.61 -3.92 -6.87
CA MET A 126 -27.46 -4.65 -6.32
C MET A 126 -27.87 -5.67 -5.26
N THR A 127 -28.78 -5.35 -4.34
CA THR A 127 -29.26 -6.31 -3.34
C THR A 127 -30.07 -7.43 -4.01
N LYS A 128 -30.95 -7.09 -4.95
CA LYS A 128 -31.75 -8.08 -5.69
C LYS A 128 -30.87 -9.01 -6.53
N LEU A 129 -29.83 -8.48 -7.17
CA LEU A 129 -28.87 -9.25 -7.94
C LEU A 129 -27.96 -10.09 -7.03
N SER A 130 -27.54 -9.56 -5.88
CA SER A 130 -26.74 -10.30 -4.90
C SER A 130 -27.50 -11.46 -4.26
N LEU A 131 -28.82 -11.41 -4.22
CA LEU A 131 -29.69 -12.48 -3.71
C LEU A 131 -30.00 -13.54 -4.78
N GLN A 132 -29.63 -13.31 -6.05
CA GLN A 132 -29.81 -14.28 -7.13
C GLN A 132 -28.59 -15.21 -7.22
N THR A 133 -28.81 -16.51 -7.00
CA THR A 133 -27.82 -17.61 -7.01
C THR A 133 -27.40 -18.09 -8.40
N GLN A 134 -27.54 -17.25 -9.42
CA GLN A 134 -27.21 -17.63 -10.79
C GLN A 134 -25.68 -17.65 -11.02
N TRP A 135 -25.21 -18.50 -11.93
CA TRP A 135 -23.78 -18.71 -12.23
C TRP A 135 -23.03 -17.48 -12.80
N TRP A 136 -23.78 -16.53 -13.38
CA TRP A 136 -23.27 -15.29 -14.00
C TRP A 136 -23.35 -14.06 -13.06
N THR A 137 -24.05 -14.18 -11.93
CA THR A 137 -24.11 -13.15 -10.88
C THR A 137 -22.72 -12.65 -10.44
N PRO A 138 -21.72 -13.52 -10.21
CA PRO A 138 -20.40 -13.06 -9.78
C PRO A 138 -19.71 -12.24 -10.88
N PHE A 139 -19.89 -12.60 -12.15
CA PHE A 139 -19.32 -11.86 -13.27
C PHE A 139 -19.92 -10.44 -13.35
N LEU A 140 -21.25 -10.31 -13.26
CA LEU A 140 -21.92 -9.01 -13.27
C LEU A 140 -21.50 -8.13 -12.08
N LEU A 141 -21.45 -8.70 -10.87
CA LEU A 141 -20.96 -7.99 -9.69
C LEU A 141 -19.52 -7.51 -9.91
N GLY A 142 -18.68 -8.35 -10.53
CA GLY A 142 -17.32 -8.02 -10.91
C GLY A 142 -17.24 -6.86 -11.90
N SER A 143 -18.09 -6.87 -12.92
CA SER A 143 -18.13 -5.81 -13.93
C SER A 143 -18.52 -4.46 -13.35
N VAL A 144 -19.56 -4.43 -12.50
CA VAL A 144 -19.99 -3.20 -11.82
C VAL A 144 -18.95 -2.73 -10.81
N TRP A 145 -18.33 -3.65 -10.09
CA TRP A 145 -17.29 -3.34 -9.12
C TRP A 145 -16.00 -2.85 -9.78
N GLY A 146 -15.66 -3.34 -10.97
CA GLY A 146 -14.55 -2.85 -11.79
C GLY A 146 -14.72 -1.39 -12.25
N LEU A 147 -15.93 -0.83 -12.16
CA LEU A 147 -16.16 0.58 -12.48
C LEU A 147 -15.90 1.51 -11.28
N ILE A 148 -15.68 0.97 -10.08
CA ILE A 148 -15.37 1.80 -8.91
C ILE A 148 -13.96 2.38 -9.06
N PRO A 149 -13.81 3.71 -9.15
CA PRO A 149 -12.51 4.33 -9.32
C PRO A 149 -11.66 4.16 -8.06
N CYS A 150 -10.38 3.81 -8.25
CA CYS A 150 -9.37 3.82 -7.20
C CYS A 150 -8.08 4.45 -7.72
N GLY A 151 -7.22 4.92 -6.83
CA GLY A 151 -6.00 5.66 -7.20
C GLY A 151 -5.08 4.94 -8.19
N PHE A 152 -4.87 3.64 -7.97
CA PHE A 152 -4.07 2.80 -8.86
C PHE A 152 -4.75 2.56 -10.20
N LEU A 153 -6.09 2.47 -10.21
CA LEU A 153 -6.86 2.38 -11.44
C LEU A 153 -6.74 3.66 -12.25
N TYR A 154 -6.77 4.84 -11.61
CA TYR A 154 -6.53 6.11 -12.30
C TYR A 154 -5.14 6.21 -12.89
N ALA A 155 -4.10 5.78 -12.17
CA ALA A 155 -2.74 5.76 -12.73
C ALA A 155 -2.64 4.85 -13.96
N ALA A 156 -3.30 3.69 -13.93
CA ALA A 156 -3.38 2.79 -15.07
C ALA A 156 -4.21 3.37 -16.24
N GLN A 157 -5.32 4.06 -15.95
CA GLN A 157 -6.16 4.73 -16.95
C GLN A 157 -5.44 5.91 -17.61
N ILE A 158 -4.68 6.70 -16.87
CA ILE A 158 -3.83 7.77 -17.43
C ILE A 158 -2.79 7.15 -18.37
N LYS A 159 -2.15 6.05 -17.96
CA LYS A 159 -1.20 5.34 -18.83
C LYS A 159 -1.89 4.79 -20.09
N ALA A 160 -3.12 4.29 -19.97
CA ALA A 160 -3.92 3.85 -21.11
C ALA A 160 -4.29 5.03 -22.04
N ALA A 161 -4.64 6.20 -21.50
CA ALA A 161 -4.90 7.42 -22.26
C ALA A 161 -3.67 7.85 -23.07
N GLN A 162 -2.48 7.78 -22.45
CA GLN A 162 -1.21 8.13 -23.10
C GLN A 162 -0.85 7.22 -24.28
N THR A 163 -1.44 6.02 -24.37
CA THR A 163 -1.20 5.14 -25.53
C THR A 163 -1.80 5.68 -26.82
N GLY A 164 -2.81 6.56 -26.74
CA GLY A 164 -3.43 7.17 -27.91
C GLY A 164 -4.08 6.18 -28.88
N ASN A 165 -4.36 4.95 -28.46
CA ASN A 165 -4.90 3.92 -29.32
C ASN A 165 -5.89 3.04 -28.53
N LEU A 166 -7.03 2.72 -29.16
CA LEU A 166 -8.08 1.89 -28.57
C LEU A 166 -7.56 0.51 -28.12
N TRP A 167 -6.82 -0.18 -28.99
CA TRP A 167 -6.28 -1.51 -28.72
C TRP A 167 -5.20 -1.48 -27.67
N MET A 168 -4.31 -0.49 -27.74
CA MET A 168 -3.19 -0.37 -26.80
C MET A 168 -3.68 0.07 -25.40
N GLY A 169 -4.70 0.92 -25.34
CA GLY A 169 -5.37 1.29 -24.09
C GLY A 169 -6.09 0.11 -23.44
N ALA A 170 -6.80 -0.69 -24.24
CA ALA A 170 -7.44 -1.93 -23.80
C ALA A 170 -6.40 -2.93 -23.27
N ALA A 171 -5.32 -3.17 -24.03
CA ALA A 171 -4.23 -4.07 -23.64
C ALA A 171 -3.54 -3.63 -22.35
N THR A 172 -3.31 -2.32 -22.17
CA THR A 172 -2.71 -1.76 -20.96
C THR A 172 -3.56 -2.04 -19.72
N MET A 173 -4.88 -1.84 -19.82
CA MET A 173 -5.81 -2.08 -18.72
C MET A 173 -6.08 -3.57 -18.48
N LEU A 174 -6.04 -4.38 -19.53
CA LEU A 174 -6.12 -5.83 -19.42
C LEU A 174 -4.88 -6.38 -18.69
N ALA A 175 -3.68 -5.91 -19.05
CA ALA A 175 -2.44 -6.27 -18.35
C ALA A 175 -2.41 -5.76 -16.90
N PHE A 176 -3.06 -4.64 -16.60
CA PHE A 176 -3.28 -4.19 -15.22
C PHE A 176 -4.23 -5.14 -14.48
N GLY A 177 -5.40 -5.44 -15.06
CA GLY A 177 -6.41 -6.32 -14.48
C GLY A 177 -5.89 -7.73 -14.19
N LEU A 178 -5.20 -8.36 -15.15
CA LEU A 178 -4.55 -9.66 -14.97
C LEU A 178 -3.48 -9.62 -13.86
N GLY A 179 -2.77 -8.51 -13.70
CA GLY A 179 -1.82 -8.32 -12.60
C GLY A 179 -2.49 -8.29 -11.22
N THR A 180 -3.74 -7.81 -11.12
CA THR A 180 -4.49 -7.76 -9.85
C THR A 180 -5.15 -9.10 -9.49
N MET A 181 -5.41 -9.95 -10.48
CA MET A 181 -6.12 -11.22 -10.35
C MET A 181 -5.47 -12.22 -9.36
N PRO A 182 -4.16 -12.55 -9.44
CA PRO A 182 -3.54 -13.49 -8.51
C PRO A 182 -3.59 -13.00 -7.07
N MET A 183 -3.46 -11.68 -6.86
CA MET A 183 -3.54 -11.08 -5.53
C MET A 183 -4.96 -11.14 -4.98
N MET A 184 -5.96 -10.83 -5.79
CA MET A 184 -7.36 -10.86 -5.35
C MET A 184 -7.87 -12.28 -5.08
N LEU A 185 -7.46 -13.26 -5.88
CA LEU A 185 -7.73 -14.67 -5.62
C LEU A 185 -7.04 -15.13 -4.34
N GLY A 186 -5.76 -14.79 -4.16
CA GLY A 186 -5.00 -15.14 -2.97
C GLY A 186 -5.63 -14.60 -1.69
N VAL A 187 -6.08 -13.35 -1.71
CA VAL A 187 -6.73 -12.71 -0.55
C VAL A 187 -8.12 -13.28 -0.31
N GLY A 188 -8.94 -13.50 -1.35
CA GLY A 188 -10.28 -14.08 -1.21
C GLY A 188 -10.26 -15.48 -0.58
N VAL A 189 -9.39 -16.36 -1.10
CA VAL A 189 -9.23 -17.73 -0.59
C VAL A 189 -8.57 -17.77 0.79
N SER A 190 -7.61 -16.87 1.06
CA SER A 190 -6.98 -16.82 2.38
C SER A 190 -7.93 -16.25 3.44
N ALA A 191 -8.71 -15.24 3.09
CA ALA A 191 -9.67 -14.61 3.99
C ALA A 191 -10.88 -15.51 4.30
N SER A 192 -11.31 -16.37 3.37
CA SER A 192 -12.39 -17.34 3.60
C SER A 192 -12.00 -18.46 4.58
N ARG A 193 -10.69 -18.72 4.76
CA ARG A 193 -10.14 -19.71 5.70
C ARG A 193 -9.83 -19.12 7.09
N LEU A 194 -9.97 -17.82 7.28
CA LEU A 194 -9.71 -17.15 8.55
C LEU A 194 -10.98 -17.08 9.40
N SER A 195 -10.83 -17.24 10.72
CA SER A 195 -11.92 -16.98 11.66
C SER A 195 -12.36 -15.51 11.60
N ALA A 196 -13.60 -15.23 11.99
CA ALA A 196 -14.18 -13.88 11.95
C ALA A 196 -13.29 -12.82 12.61
N ASP A 197 -12.68 -13.15 13.75
CA ASP A 197 -11.75 -12.28 14.47
C ASP A 197 -10.47 -11.97 13.69
N LYS A 198 -9.87 -12.99 13.06
CA LYS A 198 -8.65 -12.82 12.27
C LYS A 198 -8.93 -12.08 10.96
N ARG A 199 -10.10 -12.28 10.37
CA ARG A 199 -10.58 -11.53 9.20
C ARG A 199 -10.81 -10.05 9.52
N SER A 200 -11.44 -9.75 10.66
CA SER A 200 -11.58 -8.37 11.14
C SER A 200 -10.22 -7.70 11.34
N GLN A 201 -9.25 -8.41 11.92
CA GLN A 201 -7.88 -7.89 12.07
C GLN A 201 -7.17 -7.67 10.72
N LEU A 202 -7.36 -8.56 9.75
CA LEU A 202 -6.79 -8.43 8.41
C LEU A 202 -7.34 -7.18 7.69
N PHE A 203 -8.64 -6.93 7.78
CA PHE A 203 -9.24 -5.74 7.17
C PHE A 203 -8.84 -4.45 7.88
N ARG A 204 -8.74 -4.43 9.21
CA ARG A 204 -8.20 -3.28 9.95
C ARG A 204 -6.74 -2.99 9.58
N LEU A 205 -5.94 -4.03 9.36
CA LEU A 205 -4.57 -3.90 8.86
C LEU A 205 -4.56 -3.30 7.44
N GLY A 206 -5.41 -3.81 6.54
CA GLY A 206 -5.59 -3.25 5.19
C GLY A 206 -6.02 -1.78 5.21
N GLY A 207 -6.84 -1.38 6.19
CA GLY A 207 -7.23 0.01 6.45
C GLY A 207 -6.05 0.90 6.84
N TRP A 208 -5.17 0.44 7.75
CA TRP A 208 -3.93 1.14 8.09
C TRP A 208 -3.00 1.30 6.89
N VAL A 209 -2.81 0.23 6.10
CA VAL A 209 -1.99 0.30 4.89
C VAL A 209 -2.57 1.27 3.87
N THR A 210 -3.90 1.25 3.68
CA THR A 210 -4.61 2.18 2.77
C THR A 210 -4.48 3.63 3.24
N LEU A 211 -4.61 3.88 4.55
CA LEU A 211 -4.40 5.19 5.15
C LEU A 211 -2.97 5.70 4.91
N THR A 212 -1.96 4.85 5.14
CA THR A 212 -0.55 5.22 4.89
C THR A 212 -0.32 5.53 3.42
N ILE A 213 -0.84 4.71 2.50
CA ILE A 213 -0.74 4.98 1.05
C ILE A 213 -1.41 6.32 0.72
N GLY A 214 -2.58 6.62 1.29
CA GLY A 214 -3.27 7.90 1.06
C GLY A 214 -2.49 9.12 1.57
N ILE A 215 -1.93 9.04 2.79
CA ILE A 215 -1.06 10.10 3.35
C ILE A 215 0.17 10.30 2.48
N LEU A 216 0.86 9.22 2.10
CA LEU A 216 2.02 9.29 1.22
C LEU A 216 1.69 9.88 -0.16
N THR A 217 0.48 9.60 -0.67
CA THR A 217 -0.01 10.17 -1.94
C THR A 217 -0.23 11.68 -1.84
N LEU A 218 -0.66 12.21 -0.68
CA LEU A 218 -0.86 13.66 -0.46
C LEU A 218 0.42 14.42 -0.12
N LEU A 219 1.37 13.77 0.56
CA LEU A 219 2.69 14.37 0.86
C LEU A 219 3.58 14.50 -0.38
N ARG A 220 3.05 14.16 -1.56
CA ARG A 220 3.71 14.31 -2.86
C ARG A 220 3.85 15.79 -3.23
N THR A 221 5.08 16.29 -3.26
CA THR A 221 5.44 17.58 -3.87
C THR A 221 6.28 17.28 -5.12
N ASP A 222 5.64 17.32 -6.29
CA ASP A 222 6.12 17.38 -7.69
C ASP A 222 7.40 16.69 -8.21
N ALA A 223 8.19 15.96 -7.42
CA ALA A 223 9.26 15.09 -7.90
C ALA A 223 8.94 13.63 -7.55
N MET A 224 9.36 12.68 -8.39
CA MET A 224 9.17 11.24 -8.13
C MET A 224 9.84 10.84 -6.82
N VAL A 225 9.08 10.86 -5.72
CA VAL A 225 9.49 10.29 -4.44
C VAL A 225 9.17 8.80 -4.47
N ASP A 226 10.18 7.95 -4.25
CA ASP A 226 9.96 6.52 -4.06
C ASP A 226 9.11 6.27 -2.81
N TYR A 227 7.81 6.01 -3.02
CA TYR A 227 6.83 5.64 -1.99
C TYR A 227 7.27 4.43 -1.17
N THR A 228 7.99 3.52 -1.82
CA THR A 228 8.49 2.27 -1.26
C THR A 228 9.61 2.52 -0.25
N GLY A 229 10.53 3.46 -0.51
CA GLY A 229 11.63 3.79 0.40
C GLY A 229 11.17 4.53 1.66
N HIS A 230 10.41 5.61 1.50
CA HIS A 230 9.90 6.39 2.64
C HIS A 230 8.88 5.59 3.46
N GLY A 231 7.99 4.86 2.79
CA GLY A 231 7.04 3.96 3.44
C GLY A 231 7.74 2.88 4.26
N ALA A 232 8.82 2.29 3.73
CA ALA A 232 9.62 1.32 4.47
C ALA A 232 10.24 1.89 5.75
N LEU A 233 10.85 3.08 5.65
CA LEU A 233 11.50 3.75 6.78
C LEU A 233 10.48 4.10 7.88
N ILE A 234 9.32 4.64 7.51
CA ILE A 234 8.24 4.98 8.45
C ILE A 234 7.71 3.72 9.14
N LEU A 235 7.43 2.65 8.39
CA LEU A 235 6.95 1.38 8.96
C LEU A 235 7.98 0.77 9.92
N LEU A 236 9.27 0.87 9.61
CA LEU A 236 10.36 0.42 10.48
C LEU A 236 10.41 1.23 11.78
N MET A 237 10.30 2.55 11.71
CA MET A 237 10.23 3.44 12.88
C MET A 237 9.02 3.12 13.75
N LEU A 238 7.84 2.96 13.15
CA LEU A 238 6.61 2.59 13.86
C LEU A 238 6.75 1.22 14.56
N ALA A 239 7.35 0.24 13.90
CA ALA A 239 7.59 -1.09 14.50
C ALA A 239 8.56 -1.02 15.70
N LEU A 240 9.50 -0.09 15.70
CA LEU A 240 10.45 0.11 16.80
C LEU A 240 9.83 0.88 17.98
N ILE A 241 8.99 1.88 17.72
CA ILE A 241 8.28 2.67 18.75
C ILE A 241 7.09 1.92 19.35
N ALA A 242 6.54 0.93 18.65
CA ALA A 242 5.33 0.20 19.05
C ALA A 242 5.33 -0.32 20.49
N ARG A 243 6.50 -0.69 21.04
CA ARG A 243 6.65 -1.19 22.42
C ARG A 243 6.78 -0.07 23.46
N PRO A 244 7.71 0.90 23.35
CA PRO A 244 7.80 1.97 24.34
C PRO A 244 6.50 2.77 24.46
N ILE A 245 5.75 2.95 23.36
CA ILE A 245 4.49 3.70 23.37
C ILE A 245 3.25 2.85 23.72
N SER A 246 3.41 1.55 23.98
CA SER A 246 2.25 0.65 24.12
C SER A 246 1.36 0.98 25.32
N GLY A 247 1.87 1.69 26.32
CA GLY A 247 1.08 2.21 27.42
C GLY A 247 0.04 3.25 27.01
N LEU A 248 0.30 4.01 25.93
CA LEU A 248 -0.62 4.99 25.37
C LEU A 248 -1.43 4.40 24.21
N TRP A 249 -0.78 3.63 23.33
CA TRP A 249 -1.39 3.04 22.12
C TRP A 249 -1.12 1.53 22.01
N ALA A 250 -1.87 0.74 22.77
CA ALA A 250 -1.74 -0.73 22.78
C ALA A 250 -1.99 -1.38 21.40
N THR A 251 -2.80 -0.76 20.54
CA THR A 251 -3.09 -1.26 19.18
C THR A 251 -1.84 -1.34 18.32
N LEU A 252 -0.91 -0.39 18.45
CA LEU A 252 0.32 -0.35 17.66
C LEU A 252 1.22 -1.56 17.97
N LEU A 253 1.26 -1.98 19.24
CA LEU A 253 2.00 -3.17 19.67
C LEU A 253 1.43 -4.46 19.06
N ARG A 254 0.11 -4.56 18.90
CA ARG A 254 -0.56 -5.71 18.25
C ARG A 254 -0.10 -5.89 16.80
N TYR A 255 0.11 -4.79 16.09
CA TYR A 255 0.50 -4.80 14.68
C TYR A 255 2.00 -4.68 14.43
N ARG A 256 2.82 -4.59 15.49
CA ARG A 256 4.29 -4.43 15.41
C ARG A 256 4.98 -5.36 14.42
N ARG A 257 4.58 -6.63 14.42
CA ARG A 257 5.15 -7.65 13.52
C ARG A 257 4.83 -7.36 12.05
N ALA A 258 3.57 -7.03 11.76
CA ALA A 258 3.14 -6.72 10.41
C ALA A 258 3.77 -5.42 9.89
N LEU A 259 3.95 -4.42 10.77
CA LEU A 259 4.70 -3.19 10.44
C LEU A 259 6.15 -3.51 10.06
N GLY A 260 6.84 -4.36 10.84
CA GLY A 260 8.22 -4.76 10.54
C GLY A 260 8.37 -5.55 9.23
N VAL A 261 7.49 -6.53 8.98
CA VAL A 261 7.48 -7.29 7.72
C VAL A 261 7.10 -6.38 6.54
N GLY A 262 6.13 -5.48 6.72
CA GLY A 262 5.74 -4.49 5.73
C GLY A 262 6.90 -3.56 5.36
N ALA A 263 7.68 -3.11 6.35
CA ALA A 263 8.89 -2.32 6.11
C ALA A 263 9.90 -3.06 5.22
N PHE A 264 10.13 -4.35 5.49
CA PHE A 264 11.03 -5.17 4.68
C PHE A 264 10.53 -5.35 3.24
N VAL A 265 9.25 -5.68 3.05
CA VAL A 265 8.65 -5.86 1.71
C VAL A 265 8.71 -4.56 0.91
N LEU A 266 8.41 -3.42 1.53
CA LEU A 266 8.53 -2.12 0.87
C LEU A 266 9.98 -1.78 0.53
N SER A 267 10.94 -2.14 1.40
CA SER A 267 12.37 -1.95 1.11
C SER A 267 12.81 -2.79 -0.11
N MET A 268 12.37 -4.05 -0.21
CA MET A 268 12.62 -4.88 -1.39
C MET A 268 12.01 -4.26 -2.67
N ALA A 269 10.78 -3.76 -2.59
CA ALA A 269 10.12 -3.10 -3.71
C ALA A 269 10.85 -1.81 -4.12
N HIS A 270 11.39 -1.05 -3.17
CA HIS A 270 12.23 0.12 -3.42
C HIS A 270 13.51 -0.28 -4.15
N THR A 271 14.24 -1.27 -3.65
CA THR A 271 15.47 -1.75 -4.30
C THR A 271 15.20 -2.25 -5.71
N ALA A 272 14.13 -3.02 -5.93
CA ALA A 272 13.74 -3.49 -7.26
C ALA A 272 13.41 -2.33 -8.21
N HIS A 273 12.69 -1.32 -7.73
CA HIS A 273 12.38 -0.12 -8.52
C HIS A 273 13.64 0.65 -8.92
N MET A 274 14.60 0.82 -8.00
CA MET A 274 15.88 1.48 -8.27
C MET A 274 16.78 0.68 -9.21
N LEU A 275 16.84 -0.64 -9.06
CA LEU A 275 17.58 -1.51 -9.98
C LEU A 275 17.05 -1.41 -11.41
N ASP A 276 15.72 -1.33 -11.55
CA ASP A 276 15.06 -1.23 -12.85
C ASP A 276 15.20 0.17 -13.46
N HIS A 277 14.84 1.24 -12.73
CA HIS A 277 14.82 2.59 -13.28
C HIS A 277 16.19 3.26 -13.35
N THR A 278 17.01 3.13 -12.31
CA THR A 278 18.31 3.82 -12.22
C THR A 278 19.43 3.00 -12.82
N LEU A 279 19.49 1.71 -12.53
CA LEU A 279 20.58 0.84 -12.99
C LEU A 279 20.24 0.12 -14.30
N GLN A 280 18.96 0.06 -14.72
CA GLN A 280 18.51 -0.71 -15.91
C GLN A 280 19.04 -2.15 -15.89
N TRP A 281 19.12 -2.75 -14.69
CA TRP A 281 19.74 -4.06 -14.44
C TRP A 281 21.22 -4.19 -14.82
N ASN A 282 21.89 -3.10 -15.17
CA ASN A 282 23.31 -3.06 -15.43
C ASN A 282 24.08 -2.74 -14.14
N LEU A 283 24.67 -3.77 -13.53
CA LEU A 283 25.44 -3.61 -12.30
C LEU A 283 26.78 -2.93 -12.51
N ASP A 284 27.32 -2.92 -13.73
CA ASP A 284 28.58 -2.23 -14.02
C ASP A 284 28.43 -0.71 -13.88
N ALA A 285 27.21 -0.19 -14.12
CA ALA A 285 26.85 1.22 -13.93
C ALA A 285 27.07 1.70 -12.49
N PHE A 286 27.05 0.80 -11.50
CA PHE A 286 27.32 1.13 -10.11
C PHE A 286 28.74 1.70 -9.91
N SER A 287 29.73 1.12 -10.61
CA SER A 287 31.13 1.53 -10.50
C SER A 287 31.39 2.94 -11.04
N PHE A 288 30.55 3.42 -11.96
CA PHE A 288 30.63 4.75 -12.56
C PHE A 288 29.96 5.85 -11.73
N MET A 289 29.20 5.51 -10.69
CA MET A 289 28.56 6.50 -9.82
C MET A 289 29.55 7.20 -8.87
N LEU A 290 29.22 8.40 -8.40
CA LEU A 290 30.01 9.07 -7.36
C LEU A 290 30.10 8.20 -6.09
N ALA A 291 31.26 8.22 -5.43
CA ALA A 291 31.51 7.46 -4.21
C ALA A 291 30.44 7.67 -3.12
N GLN A 292 29.89 8.88 -2.98
CA GLN A 292 28.82 9.16 -2.02
C GLN A 292 27.55 8.34 -2.28
N HIS A 293 27.17 8.15 -3.55
CA HIS A 293 25.99 7.38 -3.94
C HIS A 293 26.26 5.89 -3.82
N GLN A 294 27.48 5.44 -4.15
CA GLN A 294 27.91 4.05 -3.95
C GLN A 294 27.83 3.66 -2.47
N LEU A 295 28.34 4.53 -1.57
CA LEU A 295 28.25 4.34 -0.13
C LEU A 295 26.80 4.36 0.34
N GLY A 296 25.98 5.31 -0.13
CA GLY A 296 24.55 5.38 0.16
C GLY A 296 23.84 4.07 -0.19
N ILE A 297 23.98 3.59 -1.43
CA ILE A 297 23.40 2.32 -1.90
C ILE A 297 23.91 1.13 -1.07
N GLY A 298 25.21 1.09 -0.76
CA GLY A 298 25.82 0.04 0.07
C GLY A 298 25.22 -0.03 1.49
N LEU A 299 24.99 1.12 2.12
CA LEU A 299 24.34 1.20 3.43
C LEU A 299 22.87 0.73 3.37
N GLY A 300 22.15 1.08 2.31
CA GLY A 300 20.79 0.61 2.07
C GLY A 300 20.72 -0.91 1.87
N ALA A 301 21.64 -1.48 1.09
CA ALA A 301 21.76 -2.92 0.90
C ALA A 301 22.08 -3.64 2.23
N LEU A 302 23.01 -3.10 3.01
CA LEU A 302 23.35 -3.65 4.33
C LEU A 302 22.15 -3.58 5.30
N ALA A 303 21.41 -2.47 5.31
CA ALA A 303 20.18 -2.34 6.10
C ALA A 303 19.16 -3.42 5.73
N LEU A 304 18.95 -3.65 4.44
CA LEU A 304 18.03 -4.69 3.93
C LEU A 304 18.47 -6.10 4.39
N VAL A 305 19.76 -6.41 4.31
CA VAL A 305 20.33 -7.67 4.79
C VAL A 305 20.10 -7.84 6.30
N LEU A 306 20.27 -6.80 7.10
CA LEU A 306 20.02 -6.86 8.55
C LEU A 306 18.54 -7.05 8.91
N MET A 307 17.61 -6.58 8.07
CA MET A 307 16.17 -6.79 8.25
C MET A 307 15.71 -8.20 7.85
N MET A 308 16.45 -8.85 6.95
CA MET A 308 16.12 -10.13 6.34
C MET A 308 15.82 -11.25 7.36
N PRO A 309 16.65 -11.49 8.40
CA PRO A 309 16.41 -12.57 9.35
C PRO A 309 15.14 -12.32 10.18
N ALA A 310 14.85 -11.07 10.54
CA ALA A 310 13.64 -10.72 11.29
C ALA A 310 12.37 -10.92 10.45
N ALA A 311 12.44 -10.63 9.15
CA ALA A 311 11.33 -10.85 8.22
C ALA A 311 11.06 -12.35 7.99
N PHE A 312 12.08 -13.15 7.67
CA PHE A 312 11.92 -14.59 7.40
C PHE A 312 11.60 -15.43 8.63
N THR A 313 11.99 -14.99 9.83
CA THR A 313 11.69 -15.69 11.09
C THR A 313 10.42 -15.19 11.78
N SER A 314 9.60 -14.40 11.08
CA SER A 314 8.38 -13.78 11.60
C SER A 314 7.18 -14.75 11.75
N PHE A 315 7.35 -16.04 11.46
CA PHE A 315 6.32 -17.08 11.62
C PHE A 315 6.25 -17.60 13.05
N ASP A 316 5.06 -17.94 13.55
CA ASP A 316 4.87 -18.38 14.93
C ASP A 316 5.68 -19.64 15.29
N ARG A 317 5.86 -20.56 14.33
CA ARG A 317 6.66 -21.78 14.52
C ARG A 317 8.14 -21.48 14.72
N LEU A 318 8.71 -20.67 13.83
CA LEU A 318 10.12 -20.27 13.88
C LEU A 318 10.42 -19.37 15.07
N GLN A 319 9.50 -18.46 15.41
CA GLN A 319 9.62 -17.64 16.61
C GLN A 319 9.67 -18.49 17.88
N LYS A 320 8.77 -19.47 18.02
CA LYS A 320 8.76 -20.39 19.16
C LYS A 320 10.03 -21.25 19.19
N ALA A 321 10.48 -21.76 18.04
CA ALA A 321 11.69 -22.57 17.94
C ALA A 321 12.97 -21.79 18.29
N LEU A 322 13.06 -20.51 17.89
CA LEU A 322 14.22 -19.66 18.13
C LEU A 322 14.28 -19.09 19.56
N GLY A 323 13.14 -19.02 20.26
CA GLY A 323 13.07 -18.61 21.67
C GLY A 323 13.86 -17.33 21.97
N LYS A 324 14.91 -17.45 22.80
CA LYS A 324 15.77 -16.32 23.20
C LYS A 324 16.58 -15.73 22.03
N ARG A 325 16.98 -16.54 21.05
CA ARG A 325 17.73 -16.08 19.86
C ARG A 325 16.88 -15.19 18.96
N TRP A 326 15.55 -15.34 18.99
CA TRP A 326 14.64 -14.46 18.26
C TRP A 326 14.75 -12.99 18.72
N ARG A 327 15.05 -12.77 20.00
CA ARG A 327 15.30 -11.41 20.52
C ARG A 327 16.55 -10.79 19.91
N LEU A 328 17.63 -11.58 19.72
CA LEU A 328 18.87 -11.12 19.07
C LEU A 328 18.61 -10.74 17.62
N ILE A 329 17.86 -11.56 16.88
CA ILE A 329 17.46 -11.28 15.51
C ILE A 329 16.67 -9.96 15.42
N HIS A 330 15.73 -9.73 16.32
CA HIS A 330 14.97 -8.48 16.33
C HIS A 330 15.83 -7.26 16.71
N LEU A 331 16.92 -7.43 17.46
CA LEU A 331 17.82 -6.33 17.79
C LEU A 331 18.56 -5.79 16.56
N LEU A 332 18.74 -6.61 15.51
CA LEU A 332 19.32 -6.18 14.22
C LEU A 332 18.48 -5.11 13.51
N SER A 333 17.19 -4.96 13.85
CA SER A 333 16.36 -3.88 13.29
C SER A 333 16.80 -2.48 13.73
N ILE A 334 17.59 -2.35 14.81
CA ILE A 334 18.12 -1.05 15.27
C ILE A 334 19.25 -0.56 14.36
N PRO A 335 20.35 -1.32 14.15
CA PRO A 335 21.36 -0.91 13.19
C PRO A 335 20.78 -0.81 11.78
N ALA A 336 19.78 -1.63 11.41
CA ALA A 336 19.08 -1.46 10.14
C ALA A 336 18.39 -0.08 10.00
N LEU A 337 17.71 0.41 11.05
CA LEU A 337 17.12 1.76 11.01
C LEU A 337 18.19 2.83 10.81
N VAL A 338 19.30 2.74 11.56
CA VAL A 338 20.40 3.72 11.46
C VAL A 338 20.98 3.73 10.05
N LEU A 339 21.29 2.56 9.51
CA LEU A 339 21.85 2.42 8.15
C LEU A 339 20.85 2.89 7.08
N ALA A 340 19.56 2.59 7.23
CA ALA A 340 18.53 3.04 6.29
C ALA A 340 18.36 4.57 6.32
N THR A 341 18.41 5.19 7.50
CA THR A 341 18.38 6.66 7.62
C THR A 341 19.65 7.29 7.05
N LEU A 342 20.84 6.72 7.31
CA LEU A 342 22.08 7.19 6.71
C LEU A 342 22.06 7.08 5.18
N HIS A 343 21.54 5.97 4.65
CA HIS A 343 21.28 5.79 3.22
C HIS A 343 20.41 6.93 2.66
N THR A 344 19.30 7.27 3.33
CA THR A 344 18.42 8.38 2.91
C THR A 344 19.12 9.74 2.98
N ILE A 345 19.96 9.98 3.99
CA ILE A 345 20.70 11.25 4.15
C ILE A 345 21.80 11.39 3.08
N LEU A 346 22.56 10.32 2.82
CA LEU A 346 23.69 10.34 1.88
C LEU A 346 23.27 10.42 0.42
N ILE A 347 22.13 9.80 0.08
CA ILE A 347 21.53 9.96 -1.25
C ILE A 347 20.80 11.31 -1.35
N GLY A 348 20.37 11.88 -0.22
CA GLY A 348 19.65 13.14 -0.15
C GLY A 348 18.22 13.03 -0.69
N SER A 349 17.51 14.16 -0.67
CA SER A 349 16.20 14.34 -1.33
C SER A 349 16.31 14.66 -2.83
N HIS A 350 17.53 14.70 -3.36
CA HIS A 350 17.82 14.95 -4.77
C HIS A 350 17.94 13.62 -5.52
N TYR A 351 16.80 13.10 -6.00
CA TYR A 351 16.82 11.97 -6.94
C TYR A 351 17.09 12.39 -8.40
N LEU A 352 17.28 13.68 -8.69
CA LEU A 352 17.68 14.16 -10.03
C LEU A 352 18.61 15.37 -9.95
N GLY A 353 19.90 15.16 -10.23
CA GLY A 353 20.59 15.88 -11.30
C GLY A 353 21.01 17.35 -11.17
N GLU A 354 20.76 18.08 -10.07
CA GLU A 354 21.28 19.46 -9.97
C GLU A 354 22.02 19.74 -8.66
N LEU A 355 23.22 20.31 -8.80
CA LEU A 355 24.14 20.76 -7.76
C LEU A 355 23.65 22.01 -7.00
N HIS A 356 22.33 22.24 -6.94
CA HIS A 356 21.75 23.39 -6.26
C HIS A 356 21.26 23.01 -4.86
N LEU A 357 21.98 23.53 -3.86
CA LEU A 357 21.65 23.44 -2.43
C LEU A 357 20.33 24.18 -2.13
N HIS A 358 19.18 23.55 -2.40
CA HIS A 358 17.90 24.05 -1.92
C HIS A 358 17.72 23.74 -0.43
N TRP A 359 17.48 24.78 0.37
CA TRP A 359 17.31 24.71 1.83
C TRP A 359 16.24 23.70 2.29
N GLU A 360 15.18 23.52 1.50
CA GLU A 360 14.09 22.58 1.79
C GLU A 360 14.56 21.12 1.83
N ASN A 361 15.49 20.77 0.95
CA ASN A 361 15.97 19.41 0.79
C ASN A 361 16.87 19.01 1.97
N GLN A 362 17.72 19.93 2.41
CA GLN A 362 18.50 19.79 3.64
C GLN A 362 17.59 19.72 4.88
N ALA A 363 16.58 20.59 4.96
CA ALA A 363 15.62 20.56 6.07
C ALA A 363 14.89 19.21 6.17
N ARG A 364 14.43 18.63 5.05
CA ARG A 364 13.78 17.31 5.02
C ARG A 364 14.72 16.19 5.50
N SER A 365 15.98 16.20 5.07
CA SER A 365 16.98 15.20 5.51
C SER A 365 17.33 15.35 7.00
N ALA A 366 17.44 16.58 7.49
CA ALA A 366 17.68 16.88 8.91
C ALA A 366 16.50 16.43 9.78
N ILE A 367 15.26 16.65 9.33
CA ILE A 367 14.05 16.17 9.99
C ILE A 367 14.06 14.64 10.08
N ALA A 368 14.40 13.93 9.00
CA ALA A 368 14.48 12.46 9.02
C ALA A 368 15.52 11.95 10.04
N GLY A 369 16.70 12.58 10.09
CA GLY A 369 17.73 12.30 11.10
C GLY A 369 17.24 12.58 12.52
N MET A 370 16.56 13.71 12.75
CA MET A 370 15.99 14.08 14.05
C MET A 370 14.91 13.08 14.50
N ILE A 371 14.02 12.66 13.59
CA ILE A 371 13.00 11.65 13.85
C ILE A 371 13.65 10.30 14.21
N MET A 372 14.70 9.88 13.49
CA MET A 372 15.45 8.67 13.83
C MET A 372 16.05 8.77 15.24
N ILE A 373 16.70 9.88 15.59
CA ILE A 373 17.24 10.10 16.94
C ILE A 373 16.12 10.02 17.98
N LEU A 374 14.99 10.68 17.73
CA LEU A 374 13.82 10.64 18.62
C LEU A 374 13.28 9.23 18.80
N VAL A 375 13.18 8.43 17.73
CA VAL A 375 12.80 7.00 17.77
C VAL A 375 13.74 6.21 18.69
N LEU A 376 15.06 6.43 18.57
CA LEU A 376 16.07 5.75 19.39
C LEU A 376 16.01 6.20 20.86
N LEU A 377 15.81 7.50 21.10
CA LEU A 377 15.64 8.08 22.43
C LEU A 377 14.38 7.54 23.12
N MET A 378 13.25 7.46 22.41
CA MET A 378 12.02 6.85 22.90
C MET A 378 12.19 5.37 23.27
N ARG A 379 13.24 4.70 22.79
CA ARG A 379 13.53 3.31 23.17
C ARG A 379 14.40 3.23 24.43
N SER A 380 15.14 4.28 24.76
CA SER A 380 16.03 4.35 25.92
C SER A 380 15.26 4.54 27.22
N ARG A 381 15.44 3.62 28.18
CA ARG A 381 14.87 3.75 29.54
C ARG A 381 15.26 5.06 30.23
N PHE A 382 16.46 5.55 29.95
CA PHE A 382 16.99 6.78 30.56
C PHE A 382 16.13 7.99 30.19
N VAL A 383 15.71 8.12 28.94
CA VAL A 383 14.90 9.24 28.46
C VAL A 383 13.53 9.29 29.15
N TRP A 384 12.87 8.13 29.30
CA TRP A 384 11.60 8.06 30.03
C TRP A 384 11.75 8.35 31.53
N SER A 385 12.94 8.12 32.08
CA SER A 385 13.24 8.47 33.47
C SER A 385 13.47 9.97 33.67
N VAL A 386 14.13 10.63 32.71
CA VAL A 386 14.37 12.08 32.71
C VAL A 386 13.07 12.86 32.47
N LEU A 387 12.19 12.35 31.59
CA LEU A 387 10.88 12.98 31.32
C LEU A 387 9.82 12.68 32.39
N SER A 388 10.17 12.00 33.49
CA SER A 388 9.23 11.61 34.56
C SER A 388 8.01 10.78 34.12
N LEU A 389 8.03 10.21 32.90
CA LEU A 389 6.93 9.43 32.31
C LEU A 389 7.11 7.90 32.48
N LYS A 390 7.88 7.46 33.49
CA LYS A 390 8.19 6.03 33.74
C LYS A 390 6.95 5.14 33.77
N LYS A 391 5.79 5.66 34.22
CA LYS A 391 4.51 4.94 34.29
C LYS A 391 4.02 4.39 32.94
N PHE A 392 4.42 5.01 31.83
CA PHE A 392 3.97 4.63 30.48
C PHE A 392 4.97 3.73 29.74
N TYR A 393 6.21 3.61 30.24
CA TYR A 393 7.26 2.82 29.58
C TYR A 393 7.14 1.32 29.88
N VAL A 394 6.90 0.53 28.84
CA VAL A 394 6.87 -0.94 28.97
C VAL A 394 8.23 -1.53 28.64
N ALA A 395 8.90 -2.01 29.68
CA ALA A 395 10.21 -2.64 29.57
C ALA A 395 10.22 -3.94 28.74
N PRO A 396 11.36 -4.29 28.11
CA PRO A 396 11.60 -5.64 27.64
C PRO A 396 11.60 -6.61 28.83
N ASN A 397 10.64 -7.53 28.92
CA ASN A 397 10.64 -8.58 29.95
C ASN A 397 12.00 -9.31 29.95
N SER A 398 12.63 -9.42 31.11
CA SER A 398 13.89 -10.13 31.34
C SER A 398 13.64 -11.62 31.62
N LYS A 399 12.81 -12.28 30.81
CA LYS A 399 12.62 -13.73 30.89
C LYS A 399 13.24 -14.41 29.67
#